data_AF-A0A6J7ZS70-F1
#
_entry.id   AF-A0A6J7ZS70-F1
#
_cell.length_a   1.000
_cell.length_b   1.000
_cell.length_c   1.000
_cell.angle_alpha   90.00
_cell.angle_beta   90.00
_cell.angle_gamma   90.00
#
_symmetry.space_group_name_H-M   'P 1'
#
loop_
_entity.id
_entity.type
_entity.pdbx_description
1 polymer ?
#
loop_
_entity_poly.entity_id
_entity_poly.type
_entity_poly.pdbx_seq_one_letter_code
_entity_poly.pdbx_strand_id
1 'polypeptide(L)'
;MQQPDTKANWMAIKTGILNGLPEWAKPVPYQIKSIAIKDACASVKAAKKGFKVDGKIRRCKFRSRKDVKQSIYIPKSAIKDCGIYHSILGGCKFKEALPDNFSDGRLTLIYGEYYLTIATEVQQLNSENQGRVVALDPGVRTFMTFFSETSFGWLGKDSNLHVQKLCFKIDIYPIKYG
;
A
#
# COMPACT_ATOMS: atom_id res chain seq x y z
N MET A 1 -18.62 -6.91 -30.05
CA MET A 1 -19.55 -8.03 -29.74
C MET A 1 -18.96 -8.85 -28.61
N GLN A 2 -19.68 -9.08 -27.51
CA GLN A 2 -19.29 -10.08 -26.51
C GLN A 2 -19.66 -11.45 -27.08
N GLN A 3 -18.69 -12.34 -27.27
CA GLN A 3 -19.00 -13.71 -27.62
C GLN A 3 -19.58 -14.41 -26.36
N PRO A 4 -20.71 -15.15 -26.49
CA PRO A 4 -21.50 -15.63 -25.36
C PRO A 4 -20.72 -16.45 -24.31
N ASP A 5 -19.65 -17.14 -24.71
CA ASP A 5 -18.91 -18.07 -23.84
C ASP A 5 -17.50 -17.60 -23.44
N THR A 6 -17.12 -16.36 -23.74
CA THR A 6 -15.78 -15.85 -23.40
C THR A 6 -15.72 -15.42 -21.93
N LYS A 7 -15.43 -16.35 -21.02
CA LYS A 7 -15.00 -16.00 -19.66
C LYS A 7 -13.59 -15.41 -19.70
N ALA A 8 -13.46 -14.15 -19.34
CA ALA A 8 -12.16 -13.49 -19.22
C ALA A 8 -11.31 -14.17 -18.13
N ASN A 9 -10.36 -15.02 -18.55
CA ASN A 9 -9.41 -15.69 -17.67
C ASN A 9 -8.06 -14.98 -17.73
N TRP A 10 -7.66 -14.37 -16.62
CA TRP A 10 -6.39 -13.63 -16.55
C TRP A 10 -5.17 -14.53 -16.77
N MET A 11 -5.26 -15.84 -16.47
CA MET A 11 -4.17 -16.78 -16.74
C MET A 11 -3.95 -16.99 -18.25
N ALA A 12 -5.04 -17.11 -19.02
CA ALA A 12 -4.96 -17.22 -20.48
C ALA A 12 -4.40 -15.92 -21.11
N ILE A 13 -4.89 -14.76 -20.64
CA ILE A 13 -4.38 -13.44 -21.06
C ILE A 13 -2.89 -13.31 -20.73
N LYS A 14 -2.48 -13.73 -19.52
CA LYS A 14 -1.09 -13.72 -19.08
C LYS A 14 -0.19 -14.51 -20.03
N THR A 15 -0.55 -15.74 -20.38
CA THR A 15 0.25 -16.56 -21.29
C THR A 15 0.42 -15.89 -22.64
N GLY A 16 -0.67 -15.37 -23.23
CA GLY A 16 -0.61 -14.66 -24.51
C GLY A 16 0.28 -13.41 -24.47
N ILE A 17 0.14 -12.57 -23.44
CA ILE A 17 0.95 -11.36 -23.30
C ILE A 17 2.42 -11.70 -23.05
N LEU A 18 2.72 -12.66 -22.17
CA LEU A 18 4.11 -13.02 -21.84
C LEU A 18 4.88 -13.53 -23.06
N ASN A 19 4.23 -14.29 -23.94
CA ASN A 19 4.84 -14.79 -25.17
C ASN A 19 5.06 -13.69 -26.22
N GLY A 20 4.25 -12.63 -26.19
CA GLY A 20 4.37 -11.48 -27.08
C GLY A 20 5.23 -10.34 -26.54
N LEU A 21 5.94 -10.52 -25.43
CA LEU A 21 6.76 -9.46 -24.87
C LEU A 21 8.02 -9.19 -25.72
N PRO A 22 8.42 -7.91 -25.84
CA PRO A 22 9.62 -7.54 -26.58
C PRO A 22 10.90 -8.03 -25.88
N GLU A 23 11.97 -8.14 -26.66
CA GLU A 23 13.27 -8.67 -26.23
C GLU A 23 13.83 -7.99 -24.98
N TRP A 24 13.69 -6.66 -24.87
CA TRP A 24 14.17 -5.89 -23.72
C TRP A 24 13.49 -6.28 -22.39
N ALA A 25 12.35 -6.97 -22.42
CA ALA A 25 11.64 -7.43 -21.22
C ALA A 25 12.12 -8.79 -20.70
N LYS A 26 13.05 -9.47 -21.42
CA LYS A 26 13.66 -10.73 -20.98
C LYS A 26 14.36 -10.66 -19.62
N PRO A 27 15.23 -9.66 -19.32
CA PRO A 27 15.91 -9.58 -18.02
C PRO A 27 14.97 -9.33 -16.83
N VAL A 28 13.75 -8.85 -17.08
CA VAL A 28 12.78 -8.62 -16.00
C VAL A 28 12.30 -9.96 -15.43
N PRO A 29 12.32 -10.15 -14.10
CA PRO A 29 11.82 -11.36 -13.46
C PRO A 29 10.40 -11.73 -13.87
N TYR A 30 10.16 -13.03 -14.09
CA TYR A 30 8.86 -13.57 -14.52
C TYR A 30 7.70 -13.13 -13.62
N GLN A 31 7.89 -13.19 -12.30
CA GLN A 31 6.83 -12.86 -11.34
C GLN A 31 6.44 -11.38 -11.41
N ILE A 32 7.39 -10.46 -11.62
CA ILE A 32 7.09 -9.03 -11.82
C ILE A 32 6.21 -8.85 -13.05
N LYS A 33 6.57 -9.46 -14.18
CA LYS A 33 5.78 -9.40 -15.43
C LYS A 33 4.38 -9.98 -15.22
N SER A 34 4.30 -11.14 -14.57
CA SER A 34 3.04 -11.83 -14.28
C SER A 34 2.10 -10.98 -13.42
N ILE A 35 2.63 -10.34 -12.36
CA ILE A 35 1.82 -9.54 -11.45
C ILE A 35 1.43 -8.20 -12.10
N ALA A 36 2.28 -7.59 -12.92
CA ALA A 36 1.92 -6.41 -13.68
C ALA A 36 0.70 -6.66 -14.61
N ILE A 37 0.66 -7.83 -15.25
CA ILE A 37 -0.50 -8.24 -16.08
C ILE A 37 -1.74 -8.46 -15.20
N LYS A 38 -1.59 -9.14 -14.06
CA LYS A 38 -2.69 -9.36 -13.10
C LYS A 38 -3.28 -8.03 -12.62
N ASP A 39 -2.43 -7.06 -12.26
CA ASP A 39 -2.83 -5.73 -11.80
C ASP A 39 -3.56 -4.95 -12.91
N ALA A 40 -3.11 -5.05 -14.16
CA ALA A 40 -3.80 -4.45 -15.31
C ALA A 40 -5.20 -5.08 -15.51
N CYS A 41 -5.32 -6.40 -15.48
CA CYS A 41 -6.60 -7.10 -15.57
C CYS A 41 -7.54 -6.71 -14.42
N ALA A 42 -7.03 -6.64 -13.19
CA ALA A 42 -7.78 -6.23 -12.00
C ALA A 42 -8.28 -4.79 -12.14
N SER A 43 -7.45 -3.88 -12.65
CA SER A 43 -7.81 -2.47 -12.88
C SER A 43 -8.94 -2.34 -13.90
N VAL A 44 -8.90 -3.09 -15.01
CA VAL A 44 -9.98 -3.10 -16.01
C VAL A 44 -11.27 -3.70 -15.42
N LYS A 45 -11.16 -4.77 -14.62
CA LYS A 45 -12.30 -5.38 -13.94
C LYS A 45 -12.95 -4.39 -12.96
N ALA A 46 -12.15 -3.68 -12.18
CA ALA A 46 -12.62 -2.65 -11.25
C ALA A 46 -13.28 -1.48 -11.99
N ALA A 47 -12.69 -1.02 -13.10
CA ALA A 47 -13.27 0.02 -13.95
C ALA A 47 -14.66 -0.37 -14.48
N LYS A 48 -14.81 -1.61 -14.99
CA LYS A 48 -16.10 -2.14 -15.44
C LYS A 48 -17.11 -2.26 -14.31
N LYS A 49 -16.69 -2.73 -13.13
CA LYS A 49 -17.56 -2.81 -11.94
C LYS A 49 -18.03 -1.42 -11.53
N GLY A 50 -17.12 -0.45 -11.46
CA GLY A 50 -17.45 0.94 -11.12
C GLY A 50 -18.42 1.57 -12.10
N PHE A 51 -18.22 1.37 -13.41
CA PHE A 51 -19.14 1.88 -14.44
C PHE A 51 -20.58 1.38 -14.25
N LYS A 52 -20.77 0.13 -13.84
CA LYS A 52 -22.12 -0.40 -13.55
C LYS A 52 -22.79 0.27 -12.35
N VAL A 53 -22.01 0.87 -11.44
CA VAL A 53 -22.52 1.54 -10.23
C VAL A 53 -22.88 2.99 -10.51
N ASP A 54 -22.02 3.74 -11.23
CA ASP A 54 -22.15 5.19 -11.35
C ASP A 54 -22.19 5.72 -12.80
N GLY A 55 -22.11 4.84 -13.81
CA GLY A 55 -22.10 5.22 -15.22
C GLY A 55 -20.83 5.94 -15.69
N LYS A 56 -19.80 6.11 -14.84
CA LYS A 56 -18.61 6.90 -15.19
C LYS A 56 -17.52 6.04 -15.81
N ILE A 57 -17.07 6.44 -17.00
CA ILE A 57 -15.96 5.78 -17.71
C ILE A 57 -14.65 6.06 -16.96
N ARG A 58 -13.94 4.99 -16.58
CA ARG A 58 -12.63 5.05 -15.94
C ARG A 58 -11.55 4.65 -16.94
N ARG A 59 -10.62 5.55 -17.26
CA ARG A 59 -9.49 5.24 -18.15
C ARG A 59 -8.40 4.51 -17.37
N CYS A 60 -8.19 3.23 -17.67
CA CYS A 60 -7.05 2.47 -17.17
C CYS A 60 -5.80 2.86 -17.96
N LYS A 61 -4.75 3.32 -17.26
CA LYS A 61 -3.45 3.65 -17.85
C LYS A 61 -2.33 3.11 -16.98
N PHE A 62 -1.21 2.73 -17.60
CA PHE A 62 0.03 2.48 -16.89
C PHE A 62 0.61 3.79 -16.36
N ARG A 63 1.43 3.70 -15.31
CA ARG A 63 2.19 4.85 -14.82
C ARG A 63 3.21 5.27 -15.87
N SER A 64 3.43 6.58 -15.96
CA SER A 64 4.50 7.12 -16.82
C SER A 64 5.85 6.68 -16.26
N ARG A 65 6.83 6.44 -17.13
CA ARG A 65 8.23 6.22 -16.73
C ARG A 65 8.83 7.44 -16.02
N LYS A 66 8.29 8.63 -16.27
CA LYS A 66 8.72 9.90 -15.66
C LYS A 66 8.00 10.22 -14.35
N ASP A 67 7.08 9.37 -13.91
CA ASP A 67 6.33 9.62 -12.68
C ASP A 67 7.27 9.43 -11.47
N VAL A 68 7.28 10.43 -10.58
CA VAL A 68 8.10 10.46 -9.36
C VAL A 68 7.65 9.44 -8.32
N LYS A 69 6.47 8.84 -8.51
CA LYS A 69 5.94 7.76 -7.66
C LYS A 69 5.82 6.44 -8.44
N GLN A 70 6.75 5.52 -8.20
CA GLN A 70 6.75 4.19 -8.82
C GLN A 70 6.53 3.09 -7.80
N SER A 71 6.02 1.94 -8.23
CA SER A 71 5.91 0.76 -7.37
C SER A 71 6.01 -0.52 -8.17
N ILE A 72 6.69 -1.52 -7.62
CA ILE A 72 6.75 -2.86 -8.18
C ILE A 72 6.44 -3.91 -7.11
N TYR A 73 5.78 -4.99 -7.50
CA TYR A 73 5.60 -6.16 -6.64
C TYR A 73 6.93 -6.91 -6.50
N ILE A 74 7.23 -7.35 -5.28
CA ILE A 74 8.41 -8.15 -4.95
C ILE A 74 7.91 -9.42 -4.23
N PRO A 75 8.16 -10.62 -4.77
CA PRO A 75 7.85 -11.86 -4.06
C PRO A 75 8.73 -12.00 -2.82
N LYS A 76 8.22 -12.62 -1.75
CA LYS A 76 8.97 -12.86 -0.50
C LYS A 76 10.32 -13.52 -0.76
N SER A 77 10.38 -14.48 -1.68
CA SER A 77 11.59 -15.21 -2.05
C SER A 77 12.72 -14.34 -2.63
N ALA A 78 12.39 -13.15 -3.14
CA ALA A 78 13.36 -12.20 -3.67
C ALA A 78 13.79 -11.14 -2.64
N ILE A 79 13.22 -11.14 -1.43
CA ILE A 79 13.57 -10.26 -0.33
C ILE A 79 14.48 -11.04 0.61
N LYS A 80 15.73 -10.61 0.74
CA LYS A 80 16.73 -11.22 1.63
C LYS A 80 17.48 -10.11 2.35
N ASP A 81 18.16 -10.42 3.44
CA ASP A 81 18.95 -9.42 4.19
C ASP A 81 20.01 -8.71 3.34
N CYS A 82 20.54 -9.39 2.32
CA CYS A 82 21.49 -8.84 1.36
C CYS A 82 20.84 -7.99 0.25
N GLY A 83 19.52 -7.84 0.25
CA GLY A 83 18.79 -6.96 -0.64
C GLY A 83 17.63 -7.61 -1.40
N ILE A 84 17.02 -6.81 -2.26
CA ILE A 84 15.91 -7.21 -3.13
C ILE A 84 16.46 -7.63 -4.48
N TYR A 85 16.10 -8.82 -4.98
CA TYR A 85 16.61 -9.36 -6.24
C TYR A 85 18.14 -9.23 -6.35
N HIS A 86 18.87 -9.53 -5.28
CA HIS A 86 20.31 -9.24 -5.15
C HIS A 86 21.17 -9.81 -6.28
N SER A 87 20.76 -10.92 -6.90
CA SER A 87 21.46 -11.52 -8.05
C SER A 87 21.31 -10.73 -9.36
N ILE A 88 20.33 -9.83 -9.44
CA ILE A 88 20.04 -9.00 -10.64
C ILE A 88 20.39 -7.54 -10.36
N LEU A 89 20.03 -7.02 -9.19
CA LEU A 89 20.21 -5.61 -8.82
C LEU A 89 21.52 -5.36 -8.05
N GLY A 90 22.22 -6.41 -7.63
CA GLY A 90 23.32 -6.31 -6.68
C GLY A 90 22.85 -6.27 -5.23
N GLY A 91 23.80 -6.37 -4.30
CA GLY A 91 23.51 -6.30 -2.87
C GLY A 91 23.11 -4.89 -2.43
N CYS A 92 22.15 -4.79 -1.51
CA CYS A 92 21.80 -3.55 -0.83
C CYS A 92 21.58 -3.77 0.67
N LYS A 93 21.58 -2.68 1.44
CA LYS A 93 21.30 -2.70 2.88
C LYS A 93 19.97 -2.03 3.15
N PHE A 94 19.16 -2.65 3.98
CA PHE A 94 17.97 -2.01 4.53
C PHE A 94 18.35 -1.08 5.68
N LYS A 95 17.57 -0.01 5.87
CA LYS A 95 17.71 0.87 7.04
C LYS A 95 17.21 0.20 8.32
N GLU A 96 16.34 -0.81 8.18
CA GLU A 96 15.72 -1.58 9.26
C GLU A 96 15.92 -3.07 9.00
N ALA A 97 16.01 -3.88 10.05
CA ALA A 97 16.09 -5.33 9.91
C ALA A 97 14.78 -5.88 9.34
N LEU A 98 14.87 -6.91 8.50
CA LEU A 98 13.68 -7.63 8.05
C LEU A 98 13.09 -8.42 9.22
N PRO A 99 11.76 -8.45 9.38
CA PRO A 99 11.11 -9.33 10.34
C PRO A 99 11.28 -10.81 9.92
N ASP A 100 11.19 -11.73 10.89
CA ASP A 100 11.36 -13.16 10.61
C ASP A 100 10.28 -13.70 9.65
N ASN A 101 9.03 -13.29 9.87
CA ASN A 101 7.87 -13.73 9.10
C ASN A 101 7.11 -12.57 8.51
N PHE A 102 7.10 -12.52 7.18
CA PHE A 102 6.41 -11.49 6.41
C PHE A 102 5.82 -12.05 5.12
N SER A 103 4.93 -11.25 4.51
CA SER A 103 4.29 -11.49 3.22
C SER A 103 5.21 -11.23 2.03
N ASP A 104 4.69 -11.39 0.81
CA ASP A 104 5.27 -10.69 -0.34
C ASP A 104 5.31 -9.17 -0.08
N GLY A 105 6.20 -8.47 -0.77
CA GLY A 105 6.41 -7.04 -0.61
C GLY A 105 6.00 -6.21 -1.83
N ARG A 106 6.03 -4.90 -1.62
CA ARG A 106 5.96 -3.89 -2.67
C ARG A 106 7.07 -2.88 -2.45
N LEU A 107 7.96 -2.76 -3.43
CA LEU A 107 8.99 -1.73 -3.45
C LEU A 107 8.41 -0.48 -4.09
N THR A 108 8.42 0.63 -3.36
CA THR A 108 7.83 1.90 -3.80
C THR A 108 8.89 3.00 -3.79
N LEU A 109 9.00 3.75 -4.89
CA LEU A 109 9.82 4.96 -4.98
C LEU A 109 8.90 6.16 -4.71
N ILE A 110 9.17 6.93 -3.66
CA ILE A 110 8.46 8.17 -3.33
C ILE A 110 9.49 9.17 -2.80
N TYR A 111 9.43 10.42 -3.28
CA TYR A 111 10.33 11.50 -2.83
C TYR A 111 11.83 11.17 -2.97
N GLY A 112 12.20 10.40 -3.99
CA GLY A 112 13.60 10.00 -4.23
C GLY A 112 14.09 8.82 -3.39
N GLU A 113 13.28 8.33 -2.46
CA GLU A 113 13.62 7.23 -1.57
C GLU A 113 12.83 5.97 -1.90
N TYR A 114 13.47 4.81 -1.70
CA TYR A 114 12.86 3.50 -1.87
C TYR A 114 12.35 2.98 -0.53
N TYR A 115 11.10 2.52 -0.51
CA TYR A 115 10.44 1.93 0.65
C TYR A 115 9.99 0.52 0.30
N LEU A 116 10.40 -0.45 1.12
CA LEU A 116 9.86 -1.80 1.06
C LEU A 116 8.66 -1.91 1.99
N THR A 117 7.48 -2.17 1.44
CA THR A 117 6.27 -2.43 2.22
C THR A 117 6.01 -3.92 2.26
N ILE A 118 5.96 -4.49 3.46
CA ILE A 118 5.66 -5.89 3.76
C ILE A 118 4.63 -5.94 4.90
N ALA A 119 3.86 -7.02 4.98
CA ALA A 119 2.95 -7.26 6.10
C ALA A 119 3.47 -8.42 6.96
N THR A 120 3.31 -8.29 8.26
CA THR A 120 3.59 -9.34 9.24
C THR A 120 2.27 -9.81 9.85
N GLU A 121 2.17 -11.10 10.13
CA GLU A 121 1.05 -11.59 10.93
C GLU A 121 1.25 -11.16 12.38
N VAL A 122 0.22 -10.59 12.98
CA VAL A 122 0.24 -10.17 14.38
C VAL A 122 -0.85 -10.98 15.08
N GLN A 123 -0.52 -11.54 16.24
CA GLN A 123 -1.53 -12.21 17.06
C GLN A 123 -2.65 -11.22 17.40
N GLN A 124 -3.87 -11.57 17.01
CA GLN A 124 -5.03 -10.84 17.49
C GLN A 124 -5.17 -11.08 18.98
N LEU A 125 -4.94 -10.05 19.78
CA LEU A 125 -5.39 -10.02 21.15
C LEU A 125 -6.92 -9.98 21.10
N ASN A 126 -7.56 -11.09 21.44
CA ASN A 126 -8.99 -11.09 21.68
C ASN A 126 -9.25 -10.13 22.84
N SER A 127 -9.85 -8.99 22.56
CA SER A 127 -10.31 -8.10 23.61
C SER A 127 -11.44 -8.82 24.36
N GLU A 128 -11.26 -9.09 25.65
CA GLU A 128 -12.39 -9.43 26.50
C GLU A 128 -13.37 -8.25 26.46
N ASN A 129 -14.54 -8.49 25.88
CA ASN A 129 -15.59 -7.49 25.86
C ASN A 129 -16.15 -7.39 27.28
N GLN A 130 -15.61 -6.50 28.11
CA GLN A 130 -16.05 -6.29 29.49
C GLN A 130 -17.42 -5.58 29.60
N GLY A 131 -18.33 -5.86 28.67
CA GLY A 131 -19.78 -5.73 28.81
C GLY A 131 -20.37 -4.34 29.03
N ARG A 132 -19.57 -3.26 29.04
CA ARG A 132 -20.07 -1.92 29.34
C ARG A 132 -20.06 -1.06 28.09
N VAL A 133 -21.24 -0.56 27.73
CA VAL A 133 -21.42 0.41 26.65
C VAL A 133 -20.74 1.72 27.06
N VAL A 134 -19.91 2.25 26.18
CA VAL A 134 -19.29 3.56 26.34
C VAL A 134 -19.68 4.40 25.13
N ALA A 135 -20.35 5.52 25.36
CA ALA A 135 -20.60 6.53 24.34
C ALA A 135 -19.29 7.29 24.08
N LEU A 136 -18.90 7.39 22.81
CA LEU A 136 -17.70 8.08 22.36
C LEU A 136 -18.12 9.28 21.51
N ASP A 137 -17.77 10.49 21.96
CA ASP A 137 -18.05 11.73 21.26
C ASP A 137 -16.74 12.43 20.85
N PRO A 138 -16.38 12.43 19.56
CA PRO A 138 -15.19 13.10 19.07
C PRO A 138 -15.37 14.62 19.06
N GLY A 139 -14.39 15.35 19.60
CA GLY A 139 -14.44 16.81 19.69
C GLY A 139 -13.18 17.49 19.16
N VAL A 140 -13.31 18.77 18.78
CA VAL A 140 -12.19 19.57 18.26
C VAL A 140 -11.22 20.00 19.39
N ARG A 141 -11.75 20.37 20.56
CA ARG A 141 -10.95 20.79 21.74
C ARG A 141 -10.55 19.61 22.64
N THR A 142 -11.36 18.57 22.58
CA THR A 142 -11.21 17.33 23.33
C THR A 142 -11.31 16.21 22.31
N PHE A 143 -10.17 15.62 21.95
CA PHE A 143 -10.09 14.66 20.85
C PHE A 143 -11.16 13.56 20.93
N MET A 144 -11.37 13.02 22.12
CA MET A 144 -12.45 12.08 22.40
C MET A 144 -12.99 12.29 23.80
N THR A 145 -14.30 12.44 23.95
CA THR A 145 -14.98 12.36 25.25
C THR A 145 -15.64 11.00 25.35
N PHE A 146 -15.57 10.38 26.51
CA PHE A 146 -16.20 9.08 26.76
C PHE A 146 -17.12 9.15 27.96
N PHE A 147 -18.28 8.49 27.84
CA PHE A 147 -19.28 8.41 28.89
C PHE A 147 -19.76 6.96 29.02
N SER A 148 -19.84 6.49 30.26
CA SER A 148 -20.41 5.19 30.64
C SER A 148 -21.35 5.39 31.83
N GLU A 149 -22.09 4.36 32.20
CA GLU A 149 -23.00 4.39 33.36
C GLU A 149 -22.31 4.76 34.68
N THR A 150 -21.01 4.48 34.81
CA THR A 150 -20.28 4.61 36.09
C THR A 150 -19.12 5.61 36.02
N SER A 151 -18.82 6.15 34.85
CA SER A 151 -17.68 7.04 34.66
C SER A 151 -17.83 7.90 33.42
N PHE A 152 -17.18 9.06 33.44
CA PHE A 152 -17.00 9.91 32.28
C PHE A 152 -15.57 10.43 32.28
N GLY A 153 -15.08 10.80 31.09
CA GLY A 153 -13.74 11.34 30.96
C GLY A 153 -13.45 11.77 29.53
N TRP A 154 -12.18 12.09 29.30
CA TRP A 154 -11.72 12.54 28.00
C TRP A 154 -10.31 12.08 27.71
N LEU A 155 -10.02 11.93 26.42
CA LEU A 155 -8.71 11.76 25.85
C LEU A 155 -8.36 13.01 25.06
N GLY A 156 -7.15 13.50 25.27
CA GLY A 156 -6.58 14.58 24.48
C GLY A 156 -7.22 15.96 24.68
N LYS A 157 -7.62 16.29 25.91
CA LYS A 157 -8.04 17.66 26.27
C LYS A 157 -6.87 18.61 26.07
N ASP A 158 -7.11 19.68 25.32
CA ASP A 158 -6.11 20.69 24.95
C ASP A 158 -4.90 20.12 24.17
N SER A 159 -4.99 18.88 23.68
CA SER A 159 -3.91 18.30 22.87
C SER A 159 -3.70 19.05 21.57
N ASN A 160 -4.73 19.71 21.03
CA ASN A 160 -4.57 20.55 19.85
C ASN A 160 -3.60 21.70 20.12
N LEU A 161 -3.64 22.33 21.30
CA LEU A 161 -2.72 23.42 21.67
C LEU A 161 -1.29 22.91 21.80
N HIS A 162 -1.11 21.71 22.38
CA HIS A 162 0.19 21.09 22.51
C HIS A 162 0.79 20.73 21.12
N VAL A 163 0.00 20.05 20.28
CA VAL A 163 0.40 19.71 18.91
C VAL A 163 0.69 20.97 18.10
N GLN A 164 -0.16 22.00 18.19
CA GLN A 164 0.04 23.27 17.48
C GLN A 164 1.34 23.95 17.90
N LYS A 165 1.67 23.99 19.21
CA LYS A 165 2.94 24.53 19.70
C LYS A 165 4.14 23.73 19.17
N LEU A 166 4.04 22.41 19.10
CA LEU A 166 5.07 21.55 18.52
C LEU A 166 5.24 21.82 17.02
N CYS A 167 4.14 21.90 16.26
CA CYS A 167 4.15 22.24 14.84
C CYS A 167 4.85 23.57 14.61
N PHE A 168 4.48 24.64 15.34
CA PHE A 168 5.18 25.92 15.22
C PHE A 168 6.68 25.81 15.53
N LYS A 169 7.07 25.06 16.57
CA LYS A 169 8.49 24.87 16.89
C LYS A 169 9.25 24.14 15.78
N ILE A 170 8.64 23.15 15.14
CA ILE A 170 9.25 22.34 14.08
C ILE A 170 9.26 23.11 12.75
N ASP A 171 8.18 23.81 12.42
CA ASP A 171 8.04 24.61 11.20
C ASP A 171 8.96 25.85 11.17
N ILE A 172 9.37 26.36 12.35
CA ILE A 172 10.36 27.43 12.47
C ILE A 172 11.78 26.97 12.10
N TYR A 173 12.05 25.66 11.97
CA TYR A 173 13.31 25.20 11.38
C TYR A 173 13.19 25.21 9.86
N PRO A 174 13.81 26.18 9.14
CA PRO A 174 13.89 26.07 7.70
C PRO A 174 14.67 24.79 7.38
N ILE A 175 14.02 23.90 6.64
CA ILE A 175 14.69 22.79 5.97
C ILE A 175 15.74 23.43 5.06
N LYS A 176 16.99 23.49 5.54
CA LYS A 176 18.14 23.83 4.70
C LYS A 176 18.32 22.67 3.74
N TYR A 177 17.73 22.78 2.55
CA TYR A 177 18.14 21.97 1.42
C TYR A 177 19.59 22.38 1.08
N GLY A 178 20.53 21.49 1.41
CA GLY A 178 21.89 21.50 0.88
C GLY A 178 21.98 20.62 -0.35
#